data_AF-A0AAU9C496-F1
#
_entry.id   AF-A0AAU9C496-F1
#
_cell.length_a   1.000
_cell.length_b   1.000
_cell.length_c   1.000
_cell.angle_alpha   90.00
_cell.angle_beta   90.00
_cell.angle_gamma   90.00
#
_symmetry.space_group_name_H-M   'P 1'
#
loop_
_entity.id
_entity.type
_entity.pdbx_description
1 polymer ?
#
loop_
_entity_poly.entity_id
_entity_poly.type
_entity_poly.pdbx_seq_one_letter_code
_entity_poly.pdbx_strand_id
1 'polypeptide(L)'
;MTPYVPGLSKLPRTDFSEEEKLFGKTSDEYYEATQVQRRLERQVRKYKRRIACGEERGLDMTGDRARLGQAQKRVRQWCKQNKLPRQLERERAYGVAKQPRALGPQRIYRASQIKTRQKFLEARWRGDLADEWGGVFDSQGNLVGKIERGHGGTVTFICPDGYKWEDLRPVHTHPGVIGGTFSVGSREEGGDIFHLTDANCLGYDARCNEGTYSISRTPASRPKEFYLAAREAELDAREAAYNAVCDRWEQQGMSFLAGPGQQQFISENKEAMSDIVHKWFKDNAVQYGYKYSFNRRE
;
A
#
# COMPACT_ATOMS: atom_id res chain seq x y z
N MET A 1 51.50 -1.28 4.18
CA MET A 1 52.12 -1.79 2.94
C MET A 1 53.59 -1.96 3.25
N THR A 2 54.09 -3.19 3.27
CA THR A 2 55.50 -3.45 3.59
C THR A 2 56.32 -3.10 2.34
N PRO A 3 57.33 -2.22 2.44
CA PRO A 3 58.14 -1.86 1.28
C PRO A 3 58.87 -3.08 0.74
N TYR A 4 58.97 -3.17 -0.60
CA TYR A 4 59.73 -4.24 -1.24
C TYR A 4 61.22 -4.09 -0.93
N VAL A 5 61.80 -5.11 -0.31
CA VAL A 5 63.23 -5.21 -0.03
C VAL A 5 63.80 -6.37 -0.85
N PRO A 6 64.72 -6.11 -1.81
CA PRO A 6 65.35 -7.16 -2.61
C PRO A 6 65.95 -8.26 -1.73
N GLY A 7 65.69 -9.53 -2.06
CA GLY A 7 66.21 -10.70 -1.34
C GLY A 7 65.47 -11.10 -0.05
N LEU A 8 64.72 -10.18 0.58
CA LEU A 8 63.93 -10.46 1.79
C LEU A 8 62.42 -10.49 1.55
N SER A 9 61.95 -9.69 0.59
CA SER A 9 60.54 -9.63 0.22
C SER A 9 60.23 -10.62 -0.88
N LYS A 10 59.22 -11.48 -0.65
CA LYS A 10 58.63 -12.27 -1.74
C LYS A 10 57.97 -11.32 -2.73
N LEU A 11 58.27 -11.51 -4.02
CA LEU A 11 57.59 -10.78 -5.09
C LEU A 11 56.09 -11.09 -5.05
N PRO A 12 55.22 -10.13 -5.43
CA PRO A 12 53.80 -10.39 -5.57
C PRO A 12 53.58 -11.56 -6.53
N ARG A 13 52.66 -12.45 -6.17
CA ARG A 13 52.32 -13.56 -7.04
C ARG A 13 51.65 -13.02 -8.30
N THR A 14 52.00 -13.58 -9.46
CA THR A 14 51.48 -13.14 -10.77
C THR A 14 50.41 -14.06 -11.34
N ASP A 15 50.22 -15.28 -10.82
CA ASP A 15 49.18 -16.22 -11.24
C ASP A 15 47.91 -16.12 -10.38
N PHE A 16 46.75 -16.27 -11.04
CA PHE A 16 45.40 -16.13 -10.45
C PHE A 16 44.86 -17.44 -9.85
N SER A 17 45.72 -18.43 -9.60
CA SER A 17 45.33 -19.81 -9.31
C SER A 17 44.56 -20.00 -7.99
N GLU A 18 44.85 -19.19 -6.96
CA GLU A 18 44.09 -19.23 -5.70
C GLU A 18 42.76 -18.48 -5.78
N GLU A 19 42.72 -17.35 -6.47
CA GLU A 19 41.50 -16.58 -6.72
C GLU A 19 40.53 -17.35 -7.60
N GLU A 20 41.04 -18.10 -8.58
CA GLU A 20 40.27 -19.01 -9.40
C GLU A 20 39.61 -20.11 -8.56
N LYS A 21 40.32 -20.68 -7.58
CA LYS A 21 39.74 -21.63 -6.61
C LYS A 21 38.69 -20.97 -5.72
N LEU A 22 38.90 -19.71 -5.33
CA LEU A 22 38.00 -18.97 -4.45
C LEU A 22 36.68 -18.57 -5.13
N PHE A 23 36.76 -18.05 -6.36
CA PHE A 23 35.62 -17.53 -7.11
C PHE A 23 35.02 -18.56 -8.08
N GLY A 24 35.76 -19.61 -8.41
CA GLY A 24 35.38 -20.62 -9.42
C GLY A 24 35.30 -20.01 -10.82
N LYS A 25 36.21 -19.09 -11.14
CA LYS A 25 36.24 -18.31 -12.38
C LYS A 25 37.68 -18.09 -12.83
N THR A 26 37.92 -18.14 -14.13
CA THR A 26 39.22 -17.74 -14.68
C THR A 26 39.46 -16.25 -14.44
N SER A 27 40.70 -15.79 -14.59
CA SER A 27 41.07 -14.37 -14.46
C SER A 27 40.19 -13.47 -15.34
N ASP A 28 39.94 -13.87 -16.59
CA ASP A 28 39.16 -13.08 -17.55
C ASP A 28 37.68 -13.04 -17.18
N GLU A 29 37.10 -14.18 -16.78
CA GLU A 29 35.71 -14.25 -16.31
C GLU A 29 35.49 -13.44 -15.04
N TYR A 30 36.45 -13.46 -14.13
CA TYR A 30 36.43 -12.65 -12.90
C TYR A 30 36.48 -11.15 -13.23
N TYR A 31 37.35 -10.77 -14.17
CA TYR A 31 37.47 -9.40 -14.64
C TYR A 31 36.16 -8.90 -15.26
N GLU A 32 35.58 -9.66 -16.18
CA GLU A 32 34.30 -9.33 -16.82
C GLU A 32 33.16 -9.20 -15.80
N ALA A 33 33.07 -10.16 -14.87
CA ALA A 33 32.06 -10.11 -13.81
C ALA A 33 32.21 -8.86 -12.92
N THR A 34 33.46 -8.45 -12.67
CA THR A 34 33.79 -7.22 -11.94
C THR A 34 33.43 -5.96 -12.73
N GLN A 35 33.62 -5.94 -14.05
CA GLN A 35 33.22 -4.81 -14.90
C GLN A 35 31.70 -4.62 -14.92
N VAL A 36 30.94 -5.72 -15.00
CA VAL A 36 29.47 -5.68 -14.88
C VAL A 36 29.06 -5.17 -13.51
N GLN A 37 29.69 -5.65 -12.43
CA GLN A 37 29.45 -5.13 -11.08
C GLN A 37 29.65 -3.60 -11.03
N ARG A 38 30.77 -3.09 -11.55
CA ARG A 38 31.06 -1.64 -11.60
C ARG A 38 30.00 -0.86 -12.38
N ARG A 39 29.48 -1.42 -13.48
CA ARG A 39 28.37 -0.82 -14.24
C ARG A 39 27.09 -0.73 -13.41
N LEU A 40 26.74 -1.77 -12.67
CA LEU A 40 25.56 -1.78 -11.80
C LEU A 40 25.72 -0.80 -10.62
N GLU A 41 26.89 -0.75 -9.99
CA GLU A 41 27.22 0.21 -8.92
C GLU A 41 27.14 1.66 -9.41
N ARG A 42 27.57 1.95 -10.66
CA ARG A 42 27.40 3.26 -11.30
C ARG A 42 25.93 3.68 -11.40
N GLN A 43 25.03 2.74 -11.69
CA GLN A 43 23.59 3.03 -11.72
C GLN A 43 23.05 3.40 -10.34
N VAL A 44 23.48 2.71 -9.29
CA VAL A 44 23.13 3.08 -7.90
C VAL A 44 23.59 4.50 -7.57
N ARG A 45 24.83 4.86 -7.91
CA ARG A 45 25.35 6.23 -7.73
C ARG A 45 24.58 7.27 -8.53
N LYS A 46 24.15 6.94 -9.76
CA LYS A 46 23.35 7.82 -10.62
C LYS A 46 22.03 8.18 -9.95
N TYR A 47 21.28 7.20 -9.44
CA TYR A 47 20.00 7.46 -8.77
C TYR A 47 20.18 8.23 -7.47
N LYS A 48 21.19 7.91 -6.65
CA LYS A 48 21.47 8.68 -5.43
C LYS A 48 21.75 10.16 -5.73
N ARG A 49 22.55 10.47 -6.76
CA ARG A 49 22.81 11.87 -7.15
C ARG A 49 21.54 12.58 -7.61
N ARG A 50 20.71 11.91 -8.42
CA ARG A 50 19.42 12.46 -8.87
C ARG A 50 18.51 12.77 -7.69
N ILE A 51 18.33 11.83 -6.76
CA ILE A 51 17.46 12.00 -5.59
C ILE A 51 17.92 13.19 -4.74
N ALA A 52 19.21 13.26 -4.40
CA ALA A 52 19.73 14.37 -3.60
C ALA A 52 19.51 15.74 -4.28
N CYS A 53 19.84 15.84 -5.56
CA CYS A 53 19.67 17.08 -6.34
C CYS A 53 18.20 17.49 -6.52
N GLY A 54 17.29 16.51 -6.68
CA GLY A 54 15.86 16.76 -6.80
C GLY A 54 15.22 17.17 -5.48
N GLU A 55 15.60 16.54 -4.37
CA GLU A 55 15.09 16.86 -3.02
C GLU A 55 15.54 18.24 -2.57
N GLU A 56 16.78 18.65 -2.87
CA GLU A 56 17.26 20.02 -2.62
C GLU A 56 16.44 21.08 -3.37
N ARG A 57 15.78 20.70 -4.46
CA ARG A 57 14.90 21.56 -5.27
C ARG A 57 13.41 21.39 -4.95
N GLY A 58 13.07 20.63 -3.90
CA GLY A 58 11.68 20.38 -3.49
C GLY A 58 10.88 19.51 -4.46
N LEU A 59 11.53 18.74 -5.34
CA LEU A 59 10.86 17.81 -6.24
C LEU A 59 10.50 16.49 -5.53
N ASP A 60 9.38 15.89 -5.92
CA ASP A 60 9.06 14.51 -5.51
C ASP A 60 9.98 13.51 -6.24
N MET A 61 10.76 12.77 -5.45
CA MET A 61 11.73 11.79 -5.93
C MET A 61 11.33 10.34 -5.64
N THR A 62 10.05 10.09 -5.32
CA THR A 62 9.52 8.76 -4.97
C THR A 62 9.82 7.72 -6.05
N GLY A 63 9.59 8.05 -7.32
CA GLY A 63 9.90 7.16 -8.45
C GLY A 63 11.39 6.80 -8.58
N ASP A 64 12.29 7.77 -8.36
CA ASP A 64 13.73 7.51 -8.39
C ASP A 64 14.22 6.75 -7.15
N ARG A 65 13.59 6.93 -5.99
CA ARG A 65 13.84 6.12 -4.78
C ARG A 65 13.42 4.65 -4.97
N ALA A 66 12.33 4.39 -5.71
CA ALA A 66 11.95 3.04 -6.10
C ALA A 66 13.00 2.41 -7.05
N ARG A 67 13.44 3.16 -8.07
CA ARG A 67 14.49 2.72 -9.02
C ARG A 67 15.82 2.46 -8.32
N LEU A 68 16.19 3.27 -7.31
CA LEU A 68 17.36 3.05 -6.46
C LEU A 68 17.30 1.68 -5.77
N GLY A 69 16.15 1.31 -5.20
CA GLY A 69 15.95 0.01 -4.57
C GLY A 69 16.13 -1.16 -5.55
N GLN A 70 15.60 -1.03 -6.77
CA GLN A 70 15.78 -2.03 -7.82
C GLN A 70 17.24 -2.15 -8.27
N ALA A 71 17.94 -1.03 -8.44
CA ALA A 71 19.35 -1.03 -8.80
C ALA A 71 20.22 -1.71 -7.73
N GLN A 72 19.97 -1.42 -6.45
CA GLN A 72 20.66 -2.09 -5.33
C GLN A 72 20.36 -3.59 -5.27
N LYS A 73 19.11 -4.00 -5.57
CA LYS A 73 18.74 -5.42 -5.66
C LYS A 73 19.52 -6.14 -6.77
N ARG A 74 19.64 -5.52 -7.95
CA ARG A 74 20.42 -6.07 -9.07
C ARG A 74 21.89 -6.26 -8.71
N VAL A 75 22.53 -5.29 -8.06
CA VAL A 75 23.91 -5.43 -7.57
C VAL A 75 24.02 -6.63 -6.62
N ARG A 76 23.13 -6.72 -5.62
CA ARG A 76 23.14 -7.85 -4.67
C ARG A 76 22.98 -9.21 -5.36
N GLN A 77 22.06 -9.31 -6.32
CA GLN A 77 21.83 -10.55 -7.07
C GLN A 77 23.05 -10.92 -7.92
N TRP A 78 23.63 -9.95 -8.64
CA TRP A 78 24.83 -10.15 -9.44
C TRP A 78 26.02 -10.63 -8.61
N CYS A 79 26.29 -9.95 -7.49
CA CYS A 79 27.34 -10.32 -6.54
C CYS A 79 27.14 -11.75 -6.01
N LYS A 80 25.90 -12.11 -5.64
CA LYS A 80 25.56 -13.46 -5.17
C LYS A 80 25.78 -14.52 -6.24
N GLN A 81 25.31 -14.28 -7.46
CA GLN A 81 25.42 -15.23 -8.59
C GLN A 81 26.89 -15.45 -8.99
N ASN A 82 27.71 -14.41 -8.93
CA ASN A 82 29.11 -14.47 -9.35
C ASN A 82 30.10 -14.65 -8.18
N LYS A 83 29.61 -14.91 -6.96
CA LYS A 83 30.42 -15.02 -5.73
C LYS A 83 31.34 -13.81 -5.48
N LEU A 84 30.97 -12.63 -5.98
CA LEU A 84 31.75 -11.41 -5.81
C LEU A 84 31.35 -10.67 -4.52
N PRO A 85 32.31 -10.09 -3.78
CA PRO A 85 31.99 -9.22 -2.66
C PRO A 85 31.37 -7.91 -3.16
N ARG A 86 30.28 -7.49 -2.50
CA ARG A 86 29.63 -6.22 -2.80
C ARG A 86 30.42 -5.05 -2.21
N GLN A 87 30.76 -4.06 -3.04
CA GLN A 87 31.58 -2.92 -2.62
C GLN A 87 30.72 -1.69 -2.34
N LEU A 88 30.27 -1.54 -1.09
CA LEU A 88 29.35 -0.48 -0.68
C LEU A 88 29.93 0.93 -0.86
N GLU A 89 31.24 1.09 -0.71
CA GLU A 89 31.95 2.36 -0.92
C GLU A 89 31.75 2.87 -2.35
N ARG A 90 31.83 1.97 -3.32
CA ARG A 90 31.57 2.30 -4.73
C ARG A 90 30.14 2.69 -4.97
N GLU A 91 29.18 2.35 -4.12
CA GLU A 91 27.78 2.78 -4.29
C GLU A 91 27.49 4.17 -3.71
N ARG A 92 28.45 4.82 -3.03
CA ARG A 92 28.25 6.16 -2.45
C ARG A 92 28.20 7.22 -3.55
N ALA A 93 27.25 8.14 -3.45
CA ALA A 93 27.27 9.37 -4.24
C ALA A 93 28.24 10.36 -3.60
N TYR A 94 29.18 10.88 -4.37
CA TYR A 94 30.07 11.96 -3.92
C TYR A 94 29.35 13.31 -4.05
N GLY A 95 29.67 14.27 -3.18
CA GLY A 95 29.11 15.62 -3.21
C GLY A 95 27.66 15.74 -2.75
N VAL A 96 27.16 14.79 -1.93
CA VAL A 96 25.82 14.88 -1.32
C VAL A 96 25.95 14.91 0.20
N ALA A 97 25.20 15.80 0.86
CA ALA A 97 25.24 15.96 2.32
C ALA A 97 24.81 14.70 3.07
N LYS A 98 23.78 14.02 2.56
CA LYS A 98 23.27 12.76 3.11
C LYS A 98 23.03 11.76 2.00
N GLN A 99 23.46 10.50 2.22
CA GLN A 99 23.24 9.44 1.23
C GLN A 99 21.74 9.11 1.13
N PRO A 100 21.11 9.25 -0.04
CA PRO A 100 19.72 8.90 -0.21
C PRO A 100 19.49 7.40 -0.02
N ARG A 101 18.33 7.07 0.55
CA ARG A 101 17.91 5.69 0.80
C ARG A 101 16.85 5.30 -0.23
N ALA A 102 16.89 4.05 -0.66
CA ALA A 102 15.78 3.47 -1.40
C ALA A 102 14.53 3.49 -0.52
N LEU A 103 13.35 3.40 -1.15
CA LEU A 103 12.13 3.10 -0.42
C LEU A 103 12.33 1.79 0.34
N GLY A 104 12.04 1.80 1.64
CA GLY A 104 12.14 0.61 2.47
C GLY A 104 11.20 -0.48 1.95
N PRO A 105 11.50 -1.76 2.19
CA PRO A 105 10.50 -2.80 1.98
C PRO A 105 9.27 -2.44 2.81
N GLN A 106 8.11 -2.28 2.17
CA GLN A 106 6.87 -2.08 2.91
C GLN A 106 6.65 -3.30 3.81
N ARG A 107 6.46 -3.05 5.11
CA ARG A 107 6.27 -4.13 6.08
C ARG A 107 4.97 -4.84 5.76
N ILE A 108 5.07 -6.11 5.40
CA ILE A 108 3.94 -7.03 5.37
C ILE A 108 3.71 -7.44 6.83
N TYR A 109 2.57 -7.05 7.39
CA TYR A 109 2.26 -7.36 8.78
C TYR A 109 1.50 -8.68 8.89
N ARG A 110 1.75 -9.43 9.97
CA ARG A 110 0.83 -10.48 10.42
C ARG A 110 -0.26 -9.83 11.27
N ALA A 111 -1.49 -10.34 11.19
CA ALA A 111 -2.63 -9.91 11.99
C ALA A 111 -2.28 -9.78 13.49
N SER A 112 -1.53 -10.73 14.05
CA SER A 112 -1.10 -10.73 15.46
C SER A 112 -0.18 -9.58 15.87
N GLN A 113 0.48 -8.93 14.90
CA GLN A 113 1.40 -7.81 15.13
C GLN A 113 0.70 -6.45 15.13
N ILE A 114 -0.56 -6.40 14.69
CA ILE A 114 -1.37 -5.18 14.69
C ILE A 114 -1.96 -5.02 16.09
N LYS A 115 -1.59 -3.90 16.71
CA LYS A 115 -2.06 -3.53 18.05
C LYS A 115 -2.68 -2.13 18.10
N THR A 116 -2.51 -1.35 17.02
CA THR A 116 -3.01 0.01 16.94
C THR A 116 -3.69 0.26 15.60
N ARG A 117 -4.66 1.17 15.61
CA ARG A 117 -5.41 1.62 14.43
C ARG A 117 -4.47 2.13 13.35
N GLN A 118 -3.51 2.98 13.72
CA GLN A 118 -2.53 3.51 12.77
C GLN A 118 -1.74 2.39 12.09
N LYS A 119 -1.29 1.38 12.85
CA LYS A 119 -0.60 0.23 12.25
C LYS A 119 -1.51 -0.56 11.32
N PHE A 120 -2.80 -0.73 11.64
CA PHE A 120 -3.76 -1.39 10.75
C PHE A 120 -3.89 -0.64 9.41
N LEU A 121 -4.02 0.68 9.46
CA LEU A 121 -4.17 1.55 8.28
C LEU A 121 -2.90 1.70 7.45
N GLU A 122 -1.73 1.48 8.03
CA GLU A 122 -0.44 1.47 7.31
C GLU A 122 -0.06 0.06 6.80
N ALA A 123 -0.59 -0.99 7.42
CA ALA A 123 -0.16 -2.36 7.17
C ALA A 123 -0.44 -2.86 5.75
N ARG A 124 0.55 -3.39 5.05
CA ARG A 124 0.25 -4.12 3.81
C ARG A 124 -0.20 -5.53 4.16
N TRP A 125 -1.44 -5.89 3.82
CA TRP A 125 -2.01 -7.18 4.18
C TRP A 125 -1.55 -8.26 3.19
N ARG A 126 -1.37 -9.48 3.71
CA ARG A 126 -0.98 -10.62 2.86
C ARG A 126 -2.23 -11.11 2.14
N GLY A 127 -2.24 -11.04 0.81
CA GLY A 127 -3.39 -11.44 0.00
C GLY A 127 -4.37 -10.29 -0.29
N ASP A 128 -3.86 -9.06 -0.43
CA ASP A 128 -4.52 -7.75 -0.71
C ASP A 128 -5.63 -7.72 -1.80
N LEU A 129 -6.11 -8.85 -2.33
CA LEU A 129 -7.18 -8.89 -3.35
C LEU A 129 -8.21 -10.03 -3.14
N ALA A 130 -8.12 -10.86 -2.10
CA ALA A 130 -9.02 -12.00 -1.90
C ALA A 130 -9.82 -11.99 -0.58
N ASP A 131 -9.24 -11.47 0.51
CA ASP A 131 -9.87 -11.49 1.83
C ASP A 131 -10.01 -10.09 2.43
N GLU A 132 -11.11 -9.88 3.15
CA GLU A 132 -11.32 -8.71 3.98
C GLU A 132 -10.72 -8.96 5.37
N TRP A 133 -9.99 -7.98 5.90
CA TRP A 133 -9.48 -8.00 7.27
C TRP A 133 -10.19 -6.92 8.06
N GLY A 134 -10.47 -7.17 9.33
CA GLY A 134 -11.02 -6.13 10.20
C GLY A 134 -10.56 -6.23 11.64
N GLY A 135 -10.60 -5.09 12.33
CA GLY A 135 -10.33 -5.00 13.77
C GLY A 135 -11.15 -3.89 14.41
N VAL A 136 -11.32 -4.00 15.73
CA VAL A 136 -12.06 -3.01 16.54
C VAL A 136 -11.09 -2.30 17.46
N PHE A 137 -11.13 -0.96 17.44
CA PHE A 137 -10.20 -0.11 18.16
C PHE A 137 -10.91 0.80 19.16
N ASP A 138 -10.29 1.07 20.31
CA ASP A 138 -10.79 2.06 21.27
C ASP A 138 -10.56 3.51 20.81
N SER A 139 -11.00 4.46 21.62
CA SER A 139 -10.79 5.91 21.42
C SER A 139 -9.32 6.33 21.37
N GLN A 140 -8.41 5.56 21.99
CA GLN A 140 -6.97 5.78 21.95
C GLN A 140 -6.32 5.13 20.71
N GLY A 141 -7.08 4.35 19.95
CA GLY A 141 -6.63 3.62 18.78
C GLY A 141 -5.93 2.30 19.12
N ASN A 142 -6.11 1.74 20.30
CA ASN A 142 -5.62 0.40 20.66
C ASN A 142 -6.60 -0.67 20.20
N LEU A 143 -6.08 -1.81 19.77
CA LEU A 143 -6.90 -2.97 19.41
C LEU A 143 -7.50 -3.60 20.67
N VAL A 144 -8.83 -3.66 20.74
CA VAL A 144 -9.58 -4.19 21.91
C VAL A 144 -10.09 -5.61 21.72
N GLY A 145 -9.71 -6.26 20.62
CA GLY A 145 -10.09 -7.64 20.31
C GLY A 145 -9.01 -8.34 19.50
N LYS A 146 -9.45 -9.15 18.54
CA LYS A 146 -8.56 -9.76 17.55
C LYS A 146 -8.79 -9.12 16.19
N ILE A 147 -7.79 -9.28 15.32
CA ILE A 147 -7.97 -8.99 13.91
C ILE A 147 -8.64 -10.21 13.30
N GLU A 148 -9.82 -9.99 12.73
CA GLU A 148 -10.60 -10.99 12.05
C GLU A 148 -10.28 -11.01 10.55
N ARG A 149 -10.37 -12.21 9.96
CA ARG A 149 -10.24 -12.42 8.51
C ARG A 149 -11.58 -12.89 7.99
N GLY A 150 -12.23 -12.05 7.20
CA GLY A 150 -13.45 -12.37 6.48
C GLY A 150 -13.18 -13.30 5.30
N HIS A 151 -14.05 -14.29 5.11
CA HIS A 151 -14.09 -15.10 3.89
C HIS A 151 -15.20 -14.57 2.98
N GLY A 152 -14.88 -14.34 1.70
CA GLY A 152 -15.87 -13.89 0.72
C GLY A 152 -16.19 -12.38 0.74
N GLY A 153 -15.36 -11.57 1.38
CA GLY A 153 -15.51 -10.10 1.40
C GLY A 153 -16.53 -9.58 2.41
N THR A 154 -16.68 -10.27 3.54
CA THR A 154 -17.42 -9.76 4.71
C THR A 154 -16.64 -10.07 5.98
N VAL A 155 -16.43 -9.05 6.82
CA VAL A 155 -15.95 -9.19 8.20
C VAL A 155 -17.06 -8.89 9.19
N THR A 156 -17.23 -9.78 10.15
CA THR A 156 -18.14 -9.58 11.28
C THR A 156 -17.37 -9.07 12.48
N PHE A 157 -17.89 -8.02 13.11
CA PHE A 157 -17.34 -7.48 14.35
C PHE A 157 -18.17 -7.93 15.55
N ILE A 158 -17.49 -8.33 16.62
CA ILE A 158 -18.10 -8.68 17.90
C ILE A 158 -17.65 -7.65 18.93
N CYS A 159 -18.58 -7.11 19.71
CA CYS A 159 -18.24 -6.17 20.78
C CYS A 159 -17.43 -6.92 21.85
N PRO A 160 -16.21 -6.50 22.17
CA PRO A 160 -15.44 -7.15 23.22
C PRO A 160 -16.06 -6.95 24.60
N ASP A 161 -15.89 -7.94 25.48
CA ASP A 161 -16.37 -7.88 26.85
C ASP A 161 -15.82 -6.65 27.60
N GLY A 162 -16.71 -5.94 28.29
CA GLY A 162 -16.36 -4.73 29.05
C GLY A 162 -16.28 -3.44 28.22
N TYR A 163 -16.54 -3.50 26.91
CA TYR A 163 -16.63 -2.31 26.05
C TYR A 163 -18.07 -2.06 25.59
N LYS A 164 -18.34 -0.81 25.21
CA LYS A 164 -19.56 -0.40 24.50
C LYS A 164 -19.18 0.06 23.10
N TRP A 165 -20.01 -0.23 22.11
CA TRP A 165 -19.77 0.21 20.72
C TRP A 165 -19.55 1.72 20.60
N GLU A 166 -20.19 2.51 21.45
CA GLU A 166 -20.05 3.97 21.49
C GLU A 166 -18.61 4.46 21.72
N ASP A 167 -17.77 3.62 22.33
CA ASP A 167 -16.36 3.88 22.63
C ASP A 167 -15.41 3.20 21.63
N LEU A 168 -15.97 2.56 20.61
CA LEU A 168 -15.24 1.72 19.67
C LEU A 168 -15.36 2.22 18.24
N ARG A 169 -14.33 1.88 17.47
CA ARG A 169 -14.20 2.17 16.03
C ARG A 169 -13.80 0.90 15.30
N PRO A 170 -14.73 0.28 14.55
CA PRO A 170 -14.40 -0.77 13.61
C PRO A 170 -13.58 -0.22 12.44
N VAL A 171 -12.66 -1.05 11.94
CA VAL A 171 -11.82 -0.74 10.77
C VAL A 171 -11.67 -2.02 9.95
N HIS A 172 -11.85 -1.93 8.64
CA HIS A 172 -11.69 -3.06 7.72
C HIS A 172 -10.98 -2.71 6.41
N THR A 173 -10.70 -3.72 5.60
CA THR A 173 -10.04 -3.61 4.29
C THR A 173 -10.90 -4.18 3.18
N HIS A 174 -11.21 -3.44 2.13
CA HIS A 174 -11.94 -4.01 0.99
C HIS A 174 -11.03 -4.91 0.12
N PRO A 175 -11.42 -6.17 -0.14
CA PRO A 175 -10.73 -7.02 -1.11
C PRO A 175 -11.14 -6.61 -2.53
N GLY A 176 -10.18 -6.19 -3.37
CA GLY A 176 -10.44 -5.90 -4.79
C GLY A 176 -9.55 -4.81 -5.38
N VAL A 177 -9.57 -4.66 -6.71
CA VAL A 177 -8.81 -3.63 -7.43
C VAL A 177 -9.40 -2.24 -7.18
N ILE A 178 -10.73 -2.15 -7.01
CA ILE A 178 -11.49 -0.91 -6.80
C ILE A 178 -12.17 -0.99 -5.44
N GLY A 179 -11.81 -0.06 -4.55
CA GLY A 179 -12.41 0.06 -3.23
C GLY A 179 -13.74 0.78 -3.29
N GLY A 180 -14.80 0.09 -2.89
CA GLY A 180 -16.01 0.78 -2.48
C GLY A 180 -15.71 1.69 -1.28
N THR A 181 -16.56 2.68 -1.07
CA THR A 181 -16.64 3.40 0.22
C THR A 181 -17.22 2.48 1.30
N PHE A 182 -17.87 3.06 2.31
CA PHE A 182 -18.72 2.33 3.25
C PHE A 182 -19.93 1.71 2.54
N SER A 183 -20.27 0.48 2.92
CA SER A 183 -21.59 -0.09 2.64
C SER A 183 -22.63 0.57 3.55
N VAL A 184 -23.78 1.00 3.02
CA VAL A 184 -24.81 1.56 3.90
C VAL A 184 -25.55 0.45 4.61
N GLY A 185 -26.01 -0.53 3.83
CA GLY A 185 -26.60 -1.77 4.33
C GLY A 185 -27.92 -1.60 5.08
N SER A 186 -28.31 -2.65 5.78
CA SER A 186 -29.59 -2.71 6.50
C SER A 186 -29.48 -3.56 7.75
N ARG A 187 -30.57 -3.61 8.53
CA ARG A 187 -30.65 -4.47 9.72
C ARG A 187 -30.50 -5.96 9.39
N GLU A 188 -30.95 -6.38 8.21
CA GLU A 188 -30.93 -7.79 7.79
C GLU A 188 -29.62 -8.15 7.08
N GLU A 189 -29.11 -7.24 6.25
CA GLU A 189 -27.90 -7.48 5.44
C GLU A 189 -26.61 -7.10 6.18
N GLY A 190 -26.71 -6.31 7.25
CA GLY A 190 -25.57 -5.61 7.83
C GLY A 190 -25.07 -4.50 6.92
N GLY A 191 -24.14 -3.69 7.43
CA GLY A 191 -23.50 -2.60 6.69
C GLY A 191 -22.70 -1.69 7.60
N ASP A 192 -21.71 -1.02 7.04
CA ASP A 192 -20.80 -0.16 7.80
C ASP A 192 -21.54 1.04 8.39
N ILE A 193 -22.37 1.72 7.59
CA ILE A 193 -23.13 2.89 8.06
C ILE A 193 -24.29 2.46 8.95
N PHE A 194 -24.98 1.36 8.62
CA PHE A 194 -26.00 0.81 9.51
C PHE A 194 -25.40 0.51 10.89
N HIS A 195 -24.27 -0.20 10.96
CA HIS A 195 -23.60 -0.51 12.22
C HIS A 195 -23.12 0.74 12.95
N LEU A 196 -22.49 1.69 12.25
CA LEU A 196 -22.06 2.98 12.80
C LEU A 196 -23.22 3.73 13.49
N THR A 197 -24.40 3.72 12.86
CA THR A 197 -25.53 4.53 13.31
C THR A 197 -26.41 3.82 14.33
N ASP A 198 -26.65 2.52 14.17
CA ASP A 198 -27.45 1.70 15.07
C ASP A 198 -26.72 1.45 16.41
N ALA A 199 -25.43 1.08 16.33
CA ALA A 199 -24.61 0.85 17.52
C ALA A 199 -23.91 2.12 18.04
N ASN A 200 -24.10 3.25 17.35
CA ASN A 200 -23.62 4.58 17.75
C ASN A 200 -22.09 4.66 17.94
N CYS A 201 -21.33 3.96 17.09
CA CYS A 201 -19.88 3.84 17.17
C CYS A 201 -19.13 5.19 17.10
N LEU A 202 -17.88 5.25 17.56
CA LEU A 202 -17.01 6.44 17.41
C LEU A 202 -16.77 6.81 15.94
N GLY A 203 -16.88 5.84 15.05
CA GLY A 203 -16.67 6.00 13.62
C GLY A 203 -16.33 4.68 12.95
N TYR A 204 -15.97 4.78 11.69
CA TYR A 204 -15.57 3.66 10.85
C TYR A 204 -14.39 4.07 9.96
N ASP A 205 -13.52 3.12 9.65
CA ASP A 205 -12.53 3.30 8.59
C ASP A 205 -12.55 2.12 7.62
N ALA A 206 -12.69 2.43 6.34
CA ALA A 206 -12.62 1.48 5.25
C ALA A 206 -11.34 1.73 4.47
N ARG A 207 -10.44 0.76 4.50
CA ARG A 207 -9.19 0.83 3.76
C ARG A 207 -9.33 0.14 2.41
N CYS A 208 -8.98 0.89 1.37
CA CYS A 208 -9.07 0.48 -0.01
C CYS A 208 -7.70 0.58 -0.71
N ASN A 209 -7.65 0.20 -1.98
CA ASN A 209 -6.42 0.33 -2.76
C ASN A 209 -6.05 1.80 -3.00
N GLU A 210 -7.03 2.62 -3.33
CA GLU A 210 -6.89 4.03 -3.66
C GLU A 210 -6.63 4.92 -2.44
N GLY A 211 -6.99 4.48 -1.24
CA GLY A 211 -6.85 5.27 -0.02
C GLY A 211 -7.62 4.70 1.16
N THR A 212 -7.83 5.54 2.17
CA THR A 212 -8.62 5.21 3.35
C THR A 212 -9.77 6.18 3.47
N TYR A 213 -10.99 5.65 3.51
CA TYR A 213 -12.19 6.39 3.87
C TYR A 213 -12.36 6.33 5.39
N SER A 214 -12.66 7.48 5.98
CA SER A 214 -12.89 7.61 7.42
C SER A 214 -14.16 8.40 7.64
N ILE A 215 -15.03 7.88 8.49
CA ILE A 215 -16.19 8.61 9.02
C ILE A 215 -16.13 8.60 10.54
N SER A 216 -16.47 9.72 11.16
CA SER A 216 -16.38 9.91 12.61
C SER A 216 -17.64 10.55 13.15
N ARG A 217 -18.14 9.98 14.24
CA ARG A 217 -19.20 10.57 15.04
C ARG A 217 -18.69 11.83 15.74
N THR A 218 -19.57 12.80 15.92
CA THR A 218 -19.35 13.99 16.74
C THR A 218 -20.48 14.12 17.76
N PRO A 219 -20.34 15.00 18.77
CA PRO A 219 -21.44 15.26 19.71
C PRO A 219 -22.73 15.76 19.06
N ALA A 220 -22.65 16.33 17.85
CA ALA A 220 -23.82 16.81 17.10
C ALA A 220 -24.39 15.77 16.12
N SER A 221 -23.86 14.54 16.11
CA SER A 221 -24.31 13.50 15.19
C SER A 221 -25.78 13.15 15.41
N ARG A 222 -26.50 12.98 14.29
CA ARG A 222 -27.89 12.52 14.25
C ARG A 222 -27.96 11.15 13.56
N PRO A 223 -27.73 10.03 14.28
CA PRO A 223 -27.48 8.74 13.66
C PRO A 223 -28.63 8.23 12.79
N LYS A 224 -29.87 8.31 13.29
CA LYS A 224 -31.05 7.84 12.57
C LYS A 224 -31.31 8.63 11.28
N GLU A 225 -31.22 9.95 11.35
CA GLU A 225 -31.40 10.84 10.19
C GLU A 225 -30.30 10.61 9.16
N PHE A 226 -29.05 10.49 9.61
CA PHE A 226 -27.91 10.21 8.74
C PHE A 226 -28.06 8.87 8.02
N TYR A 227 -28.47 7.81 8.74
CA TYR A 227 -28.69 6.49 8.16
C TYR A 227 -29.74 6.52 7.05
N LEU A 228 -30.90 7.12 7.33
CA LEU A 228 -32.00 7.20 6.35
C LEU A 228 -31.56 7.94 5.08
N ALA A 229 -30.92 9.09 5.24
CA ALA A 229 -30.43 9.88 4.12
C ALA A 229 -29.32 9.16 3.34
N ALA A 230 -28.40 8.49 4.03
CA ALA A 230 -27.36 7.70 3.37
C ALA A 230 -27.94 6.51 2.60
N ARG A 231 -29.01 5.88 3.13
CA ARG A 231 -29.65 4.73 2.48
C ARG A 231 -30.42 5.14 1.23
N GLU A 232 -31.14 6.25 1.29
CA GLU A 232 -31.79 6.85 0.11
C GLU A 232 -30.75 7.16 -0.97
N ALA A 233 -29.67 7.86 -0.60
CA ALA A 233 -28.59 8.18 -1.52
C ALA A 233 -27.89 6.95 -2.13
N GLU A 234 -27.74 5.86 -1.37
CA GLU A 234 -27.18 4.61 -1.88
C GLU A 234 -28.11 3.97 -2.93
N LEU A 235 -29.43 4.00 -2.71
CA LEU A 235 -30.40 3.44 -3.67
C LEU A 235 -30.40 4.25 -4.97
N ASP A 236 -30.42 5.57 -4.88
CA ASP A 236 -30.34 6.47 -6.04
C ASP A 236 -29.01 6.28 -6.80
N ALA A 237 -27.91 6.13 -6.05
CA ALA A 237 -26.59 5.91 -6.63
C ALA A 237 -26.50 4.58 -7.41
N ARG A 238 -27.22 3.51 -7.00
CA ARG A 238 -27.24 2.23 -7.74
C ARG A 238 -27.82 2.41 -9.13
N GLU A 239 -28.94 3.12 -9.23
CA GLU A 239 -29.59 3.40 -10.50
C GLU A 239 -28.75 4.35 -11.36
N ALA A 240 -28.24 5.43 -10.77
CA ALA A 240 -27.39 6.39 -11.47
C ALA A 240 -26.08 5.77 -11.99
N ALA A 241 -25.43 4.90 -11.20
CA ALA A 241 -24.22 4.18 -11.62
C ALA A 241 -24.51 3.23 -12.78
N TYR A 242 -25.61 2.48 -12.72
CA TYR A 242 -26.02 1.56 -13.78
C TYR A 242 -26.24 2.31 -15.10
N ASN A 243 -27.05 3.39 -15.06
CA ASN A 243 -27.33 4.21 -16.24
C ASN A 243 -26.05 4.83 -16.80
N ALA A 244 -25.17 5.37 -15.96
CA ALA A 244 -23.91 5.97 -16.40
C ALA A 244 -22.95 4.96 -17.08
N VAL A 245 -22.94 3.69 -16.67
CA VAL A 245 -22.16 2.65 -17.37
C VAL A 245 -22.83 2.28 -18.69
N CYS A 246 -24.14 2.06 -18.71
CA CYS A 246 -24.90 1.74 -19.92
C CYS A 246 -24.75 2.82 -21.00
N ASP A 247 -24.97 4.09 -20.64
CA ASP A 247 -24.84 5.23 -21.56
C ASP A 247 -23.44 5.32 -22.17
N ARG A 248 -22.39 5.09 -21.36
CA ARG A 248 -21.00 5.07 -21.84
C ARG A 248 -20.75 3.92 -22.81
N TRP A 249 -21.28 2.73 -22.53
CA TRP A 249 -21.14 1.58 -23.42
C TRP A 249 -21.85 1.82 -24.75
N GLU A 250 -23.07 2.37 -24.72
CA GLU A 250 -23.83 2.71 -25.93
C GLU A 250 -23.08 3.73 -26.79
N GLN A 251 -22.53 4.78 -26.19
CA GLN A 251 -21.71 5.78 -26.89
C GLN A 251 -20.46 5.18 -27.54
N GLN A 252 -19.93 4.09 -26.97
CA GLN A 252 -18.78 3.36 -27.51
C GLN A 252 -19.20 2.24 -28.49
N GLY A 253 -20.49 2.15 -28.84
CA GLY A 253 -21.02 1.10 -29.72
C GLY A 253 -20.99 -0.29 -29.08
N MET A 254 -20.87 -0.38 -27.75
CA MET A 254 -20.87 -1.61 -26.99
C MET A 254 -22.25 -1.87 -26.38
N SER A 255 -22.51 -3.14 -26.07
CA SER A 255 -23.69 -3.57 -25.33
C SER A 255 -23.34 -4.73 -24.42
N PHE A 256 -24.25 -5.13 -23.55
CA PHE A 256 -24.05 -6.32 -22.72
C PHE A 256 -23.80 -7.60 -23.56
N LEU A 257 -24.35 -7.68 -24.77
CA LEU A 257 -24.24 -8.82 -25.68
C LEU A 257 -23.05 -8.75 -26.65
N ALA A 258 -22.55 -7.54 -26.94
CA ALA A 258 -21.50 -7.31 -27.93
C ALA A 258 -20.23 -6.64 -27.36
N GLY A 259 -20.19 -6.37 -26.05
CA GLY A 259 -19.10 -5.72 -25.34
C GLY A 259 -18.22 -6.68 -24.53
N PRO A 260 -17.39 -6.17 -23.60
CA PRO A 260 -16.38 -6.94 -22.88
C PRO A 260 -16.94 -7.93 -21.83
N GLY A 261 -18.26 -8.03 -21.72
CA GLY A 261 -18.95 -9.01 -20.89
C GLY A 261 -19.24 -8.56 -19.45
N GLN A 262 -19.95 -9.42 -18.72
CA GLN A 262 -20.56 -9.12 -17.43
C GLN A 262 -19.56 -8.70 -16.34
N GLN A 263 -18.34 -9.26 -16.32
CA GLN A 263 -17.37 -8.94 -15.28
C GLN A 263 -16.85 -7.50 -15.37
N GLN A 264 -16.63 -6.98 -16.58
CA GLN A 264 -16.21 -5.60 -16.76
C GLN A 264 -17.33 -4.64 -16.37
N PHE A 265 -18.58 -4.93 -16.76
CA PHE A 265 -19.74 -4.15 -16.33
C PHE A 265 -19.85 -4.06 -14.80
N ILE A 266 -19.71 -5.19 -14.10
CA ILE A 266 -19.75 -5.23 -12.63
C ILE A 266 -18.64 -4.36 -12.03
N SER A 267 -17.44 -4.37 -12.61
CA SER A 267 -16.31 -3.56 -12.14
C SER A 267 -16.57 -2.07 -12.33
N GLU A 268 -16.97 -1.65 -13.53
CA GLU A 268 -17.25 -0.24 -13.85
C GLU A 268 -18.44 0.31 -13.08
N ASN A 269 -19.47 -0.51 -12.87
CA ASN A 269 -20.64 -0.13 -12.06
C ASN A 269 -20.26 0.06 -10.59
N LYS A 270 -19.39 -0.79 -10.04
CA LYS A 270 -18.86 -0.62 -8.68
C LYS A 270 -18.04 0.66 -8.53
N GLU A 271 -17.23 1.00 -9.55
CA GLU A 271 -16.45 2.23 -9.56
C GLU A 271 -17.35 3.47 -9.58
N ALA A 272 -18.31 3.51 -10.51
CA ALA A 272 -19.28 4.61 -10.61
C ALA A 272 -20.10 4.77 -9.32
N MET A 273 -20.54 3.66 -8.73
CA MET A 273 -21.23 3.65 -7.43
C MET A 273 -20.35 4.25 -6.33
N SER A 274 -19.09 3.83 -6.24
CA SER A 274 -18.14 4.33 -5.23
C SER A 274 -17.94 5.85 -5.36
N ASP A 275 -17.80 6.37 -6.58
CA ASP A 275 -17.62 7.80 -6.84
C ASP A 275 -18.84 8.63 -6.42
N ILE A 276 -20.05 8.17 -6.77
CA ILE A 276 -21.30 8.87 -6.43
C ILE A 276 -21.49 8.89 -4.90
N VAL A 277 -21.31 7.74 -4.24
CA VAL A 277 -21.48 7.61 -2.79
C VAL A 277 -20.38 8.38 -2.04
N HIS A 278 -19.13 8.32 -2.50
CA HIS A 278 -18.03 9.12 -1.95
C HIS A 278 -18.36 10.61 -1.98
N LYS A 279 -18.82 11.11 -3.13
CA LYS A 279 -19.23 12.49 -3.30
C LYS A 279 -20.38 12.85 -2.36
N TRP A 280 -21.39 11.99 -2.26
CA TRP A 280 -22.52 12.24 -1.36
C TRP A 280 -22.07 12.36 0.10
N PHE A 281 -21.22 11.45 0.60
CA PHE A 281 -20.71 11.54 1.98
C PHE A 281 -19.91 12.81 2.20
N LYS A 282 -19.06 13.19 1.25
CA LYS A 282 -18.24 14.40 1.34
C LYS A 282 -19.11 15.67 1.45
N ASP A 283 -20.19 15.73 0.69
CA ASP A 283 -21.05 16.91 0.60
C ASP A 283 -22.07 16.98 1.76
N ASN A 284 -22.49 15.82 2.31
CA ASN A 284 -23.64 15.74 3.21
C ASN A 284 -23.32 15.31 4.65
N ALA A 285 -22.25 14.55 4.92
CA ALA A 285 -22.00 13.99 6.27
C ALA A 285 -21.97 15.06 7.37
N VAL A 286 -21.39 16.23 7.08
CA VAL A 286 -21.29 17.36 8.03
C VAL A 286 -22.67 17.89 8.42
N GLN A 287 -23.65 17.88 7.50
CA GLN A 287 -25.01 18.34 7.77
C GLN A 287 -25.68 17.50 8.86
N TYR A 288 -25.34 16.20 8.94
CA TYR A 288 -25.84 15.28 9.95
C TYR A 288 -24.94 15.17 11.18
N GLY A 289 -23.94 16.06 11.31
CA GLY A 289 -23.02 16.08 12.43
C GLY A 289 -21.96 14.99 12.38
N TYR A 290 -21.61 14.44 11.21
CA TYR A 290 -20.51 13.50 11.03
C TYR A 290 -19.32 14.17 10.35
N LYS A 291 -18.10 13.70 10.65
CA LYS A 291 -16.88 14.11 9.93
C LYS A 291 -16.48 13.00 8.97
N TYR A 292 -16.47 13.32 7.68
CA TYR A 292 -16.01 12.43 6.63
C TYR A 292 -14.70 12.91 6.03
N SER A 293 -13.79 11.98 5.73
CA SER A 293 -12.54 12.28 5.06
C SER A 293 -12.05 11.10 4.23
N PHE A 294 -11.35 11.40 3.14
CA PHE A 294 -10.64 10.42 2.33
C PHE A 294 -9.17 10.81 2.26
N ASN A 295 -8.30 9.87 2.65
CA ASN A 295 -6.85 10.02 2.55
C ASN A 295 -6.36 9.14 1.40
N ARG A 296 -5.97 9.78 0.29
CA ARG A 296 -5.45 9.07 -0.89
C ARG A 296 -4.10 8.43 -0.55
N ARG A 297 -3.88 7.21 -1.06
CA ARG A 297 -2.61 6.52 -0.93
C ARG A 297 -1.62 7.05 -1.97
N GLU A 298 -0.48 7.57 -1.49
CA GLU A 298 0.67 7.97 -2.33
C GLU A 298 1.47 6.77 -2.88
#